data_AF-A0A420S346-F1
#
_entry.id   AF-A0A420S346-F1
#
_cell.length_a   1.000
_cell.length_b   1.000
_cell.length_c   1.000
_cell.angle_alpha   90.00
_cell.angle_beta   90.00
_cell.angle_gamma   90.00
#
_symmetry.space_group_name_H-M   'P 1'
#
loop_
_entity.id
_entity.type
_entity.pdbx_description
1 polymer ?
#
loop_
_entity_poly.entity_id
_entity_poly.type
_entity_poly.pdbx_seq_one_letter_code
_entity_poly.pdbx_strand_id
1 'polypeptide(L)'
;MLLIPRQHAGPVGRAFEPELNRPSYSHQKFASSCPTWLPKVLQTTKLSPLERLPNDVQRLIFSNLDYQSLIFLSMVNRHFHRTVDPQRMATLRDKFELVMRAAKDFPQHWASEKKKDQRPGNLECYWCFRVRSPQHFDVLQANTAYFDPQGRLVSEQEAGPQDRLVPLRRFCIGCGVKAGLHAPSDCIVTRTVSRLLFKLSTAAQKEVVWL
;
A
#
# COMPACT_ATOMS: atom_id res chain seq x y z
N MET A 1 -23.14 27.23 -35.36
CA MET A 1 -23.96 26.01 -35.49
C MET A 1 -24.45 25.60 -34.12
N LEU A 2 -25.72 25.21 -34.09
CA LEU A 2 -26.59 24.83 -32.96
C LEU A 2 -26.00 23.65 -32.14
N LEU A 3 -26.30 23.39 -30.86
CA LEU A 3 -27.60 23.33 -30.17
C LEU A 3 -27.49 23.57 -28.65
N ILE A 4 -28.66 23.83 -28.05
CA ILE A 4 -28.98 24.27 -26.69
C ILE A 4 -29.24 23.05 -25.73
N PRO A 5 -29.88 23.13 -24.53
CA PRO A 5 -29.22 22.87 -23.22
C PRO A 5 -29.98 21.91 -22.25
N ARG A 6 -29.50 21.85 -20.98
CA ARG A 6 -30.25 21.64 -19.71
C ARG A 6 -30.84 20.24 -19.43
N GLN A 7 -30.53 19.64 -18.27
CA GLN A 7 -31.35 19.69 -17.04
C GLN A 7 -30.80 18.78 -15.91
N HIS A 8 -31.12 19.19 -14.69
CA HIS A 8 -30.78 18.59 -13.40
C HIS A 8 -31.70 17.43 -13.02
N ALA A 9 -31.19 16.49 -12.22
CA ALA A 9 -31.85 15.82 -11.08
C ALA A 9 -30.77 15.00 -10.36
N GLY A 10 -30.51 15.04 -9.06
CA GLY A 10 -31.08 15.69 -7.89
C GLY A 10 -30.16 15.40 -6.68
N PRO A 11 -30.44 15.96 -5.48
CA PRO A 11 -29.42 16.21 -4.45
C PRO A 11 -29.71 15.56 -3.08
N VAL A 12 -28.78 15.83 -2.14
CA VAL A 12 -28.93 15.94 -0.67
C VAL A 12 -28.74 14.69 0.19
N GLY A 13 -27.87 14.84 1.21
CA GLY A 13 -27.88 13.96 2.38
C GLY A 13 -26.70 14.03 3.35
N ARG A 14 -26.21 15.21 3.75
CA ARG A 14 -25.53 15.37 5.07
C ARG A 14 -26.58 15.85 6.06
N ALA A 15 -26.74 15.18 7.20
CA ALA A 15 -27.28 15.81 8.40
C ALA A 15 -27.00 14.99 9.67
N PHE A 16 -26.79 15.74 10.76
CA PHE A 16 -26.91 15.39 12.18
C PHE A 16 -25.65 15.03 12.97
N GLU A 17 -25.00 16.08 13.48
CA GLU A 17 -24.86 16.34 14.93
C GLU A 17 -25.89 17.44 15.29
N PRO A 18 -26.51 17.48 16.49
CA PRO A 18 -25.81 17.99 17.70
C PRO A 18 -26.22 17.42 19.08
N GLU A 19 -25.37 17.76 20.05
CA GLU A 19 -25.34 17.56 21.51
C GLU A 19 -26.59 17.90 22.38
N LEU A 20 -26.58 17.24 23.56
CA LEU A 20 -27.08 17.63 24.91
C LEU A 20 -28.54 18.04 25.15
N ASN A 21 -29.32 17.19 25.85
CA ASN A 21 -29.66 17.39 27.27
C ASN A 21 -30.29 16.14 27.93
N ARG A 22 -30.08 16.06 29.25
CA ARG A 22 -30.29 15.00 30.29
C ARG A 22 -31.74 14.46 30.45
N PRO A 23 -31.97 13.32 31.17
CA PRO A 23 -31.83 13.28 32.64
C PRO A 23 -31.15 12.03 33.25
N SER A 24 -30.64 12.29 34.46
CA SER A 24 -30.03 11.38 35.43
C SER A 24 -31.07 10.44 36.04
N TYR A 25 -30.83 9.12 36.03
CA TYR A 25 -31.49 8.17 36.93
C TYR A 25 -30.52 7.06 37.39
N SER A 26 -30.31 7.08 38.71
CA SER A 26 -29.97 6.01 39.65
C SER A 26 -29.33 4.71 39.17
N HIS A 27 -28.16 4.44 39.75
CA HIS A 27 -27.61 3.10 39.98
C HIS A 27 -28.66 2.14 40.55
N GLN A 28 -28.95 1.06 39.81
CA GLN A 28 -29.45 -0.18 40.41
C GLN A 28 -28.56 -1.34 39.97
N LYS A 29 -27.87 -1.90 40.97
CA LYS A 29 -27.19 -3.18 40.89
C LYS A 29 -28.28 -4.26 40.73
N PHE A 30 -28.41 -4.81 39.53
CA PHE A 30 -29.07 -6.09 39.36
C PHE A 30 -28.01 -7.17 39.18
N ALA A 31 -27.96 -8.07 40.16
CA ALA A 31 -27.20 -9.28 40.12
C ALA A 31 -27.56 -10.07 38.86
N SER A 32 -26.55 -10.39 38.05
CA SER A 32 -26.67 -11.21 36.86
C SER A 32 -26.89 -12.68 37.25
N SER A 33 -28.14 -13.06 37.55
CA SER A 33 -28.55 -14.45 37.44
C SER A 33 -28.86 -14.73 35.97
N CYS A 34 -27.88 -15.27 35.24
CA CYS A 34 -28.08 -15.79 33.89
C CYS A 34 -29.06 -16.98 33.95
N PRO A 35 -30.21 -16.94 33.25
CA PRO A 35 -31.02 -18.14 33.07
C PRO A 35 -30.34 -19.06 32.07
N THR A 36 -30.13 -20.30 32.50
CA THR A 36 -29.52 -21.41 31.76
C THR A 36 -30.40 -21.91 30.60
N TRP A 37 -30.81 -21.09 29.64
CA TRP A 37 -31.43 -21.57 28.38
C TRP A 37 -31.23 -20.56 27.24
N LEU A 38 -29.98 -20.37 26.83
CA LEU A 38 -29.69 -19.96 25.45
C LEU A 38 -29.24 -21.21 24.70
N PRO A 39 -29.91 -21.59 23.60
CA PRO A 39 -29.34 -22.56 22.68
C PRO A 39 -27.93 -22.06 22.35
N LYS A 40 -26.93 -22.92 22.50
CA LYS A 40 -25.64 -22.70 21.83
C LYS A 40 -25.99 -22.56 20.36
N VAL A 41 -26.15 -21.33 19.90
CA VAL A 41 -25.92 -21.00 18.51
C VAL A 41 -24.45 -21.37 18.34
N LEU A 42 -24.21 -22.62 17.92
CA LEU A 42 -23.03 -22.96 17.16
C LEU A 42 -23.03 -21.93 16.05
N GLN A 43 -22.33 -20.83 16.27
CA GLN A 43 -21.88 -19.95 15.23
C GLN A 43 -20.88 -20.79 14.45
N THR A 44 -21.41 -21.72 13.65
CA THR A 44 -20.69 -22.29 12.53
C THR A 44 -20.41 -21.07 11.68
N THR A 45 -19.20 -20.52 11.83
CA THR A 45 -18.70 -19.44 10.99
C THR A 45 -18.86 -19.98 9.57
N LYS A 46 -19.87 -19.48 8.86
CA LYS A 46 -20.18 -19.97 7.51
C LYS A 46 -19.03 -19.53 6.63
N LEU A 47 -18.03 -20.39 6.51
CA LEU A 47 -16.92 -20.21 5.59
C LEU A 47 -17.50 -20.04 4.19
N SER A 48 -16.97 -19.06 3.46
CA SER A 48 -17.37 -18.86 2.07
C SER A 48 -17.15 -20.16 1.28
N PRO A 49 -17.94 -20.44 0.22
CA PRO A 49 -17.72 -21.61 -0.61
C PRO A 49 -16.28 -21.70 -1.15
N LEU A 50 -15.68 -20.53 -1.44
CA LEU A 50 -14.31 -20.41 -1.91
C LEU A 50 -13.29 -20.79 -0.83
N GLU A 51 -13.52 -20.41 0.44
CA GLU A 51 -12.70 -20.82 1.60
C GLU A 51 -12.75 -22.33 1.88
N ARG A 52 -13.86 -22.99 1.52
CA ARG A 52 -14.04 -24.44 1.72
C ARG A 52 -13.32 -25.28 0.67
N LEU A 53 -12.86 -24.69 -0.43
CA LEU A 53 -12.12 -25.42 -1.45
C LEU A 53 -10.76 -25.89 -0.90
N PRO A 54 -10.24 -27.05 -1.35
CA PRO A 54 -8.87 -27.45 -1.06
C PRO A 54 -7.87 -26.36 -1.47
N ASN A 55 -6.80 -26.18 -0.68
CA ASN A 55 -5.79 -25.15 -0.93
C ASN A 55 -5.22 -25.17 -2.35
N ASP A 56 -5.10 -26.35 -2.95
CA ASP A 56 -4.54 -26.53 -4.30
C ASP A 56 -5.47 -25.93 -5.36
N VAL A 57 -6.78 -26.14 -5.19
CA VAL A 57 -7.81 -25.57 -6.06
C VAL A 57 -7.88 -24.05 -5.86
N GLN A 58 -7.80 -23.58 -4.62
CA GLN A 58 -7.72 -22.14 -4.34
C GLN A 58 -6.50 -21.51 -5.02
N ARG A 59 -5.32 -22.11 -4.89
CA ARG A 59 -4.09 -21.63 -5.53
C ARG A 59 -4.19 -21.60 -7.05
N LEU A 60 -4.81 -22.62 -7.67
CA LEU A 60 -5.06 -22.67 -9.11
C LEU A 60 -6.02 -21.55 -9.55
N ILE A 61 -7.09 -21.29 -8.79
CA ILE A 61 -8.00 -20.18 -9.09
C ILE A 61 -7.24 -18.85 -8.99
N PHE A 62 -6.50 -18.66 -7.90
CA PHE A 62 -5.80 -17.40 -7.64
C PHE A 62 -4.64 -17.15 -8.61
N SER A 63 -4.01 -18.19 -9.16
CA SER A 63 -2.95 -18.03 -10.16
C SER A 63 -3.45 -17.50 -11.50
N ASN A 64 -4.77 -17.52 -11.73
CA ASN A 64 -5.40 -16.94 -12.92
C ASN A 64 -5.92 -15.51 -12.70
N LEU A 65 -5.78 -14.97 -11.49
CA LEU A 65 -6.22 -13.61 -11.18
C LEU A 65 -5.11 -12.60 -11.47
N ASP A 66 -5.51 -11.45 -12.00
CA ASP A 66 -4.60 -10.33 -12.18
C ASP A 66 -4.25 -9.67 -10.83
N TYR A 67 -3.21 -8.84 -10.83
CA TYR A 67 -2.72 -8.20 -9.62
C TYR A 67 -3.81 -7.37 -8.91
N GLN A 68 -4.67 -6.69 -9.67
CA GLN A 68 -5.74 -5.88 -9.11
C GLN A 68 -6.80 -6.73 -8.41
N SER A 69 -7.24 -7.83 -9.03
CA SER A 69 -8.20 -8.75 -8.41
C SER A 69 -7.61 -9.43 -7.18
N LEU A 70 -6.32 -9.79 -7.19
CA LEU A 70 -5.64 -10.34 -6.01
C LEU A 70 -5.62 -9.35 -4.84
N ILE A 71 -5.37 -8.06 -5.11
CA ILE A 71 -5.47 -7.01 -4.08
C ILE A 71 -6.88 -6.97 -3.50
N PHE A 72 -7.91 -6.88 -4.34
CA PHE A 72 -9.29 -6.83 -3.86
C PHE A 72 -9.67 -8.07 -3.08
N LEU A 73 -9.30 -9.26 -3.57
CA LEU A 73 -9.54 -10.53 -2.90
C LEU A 73 -8.91 -10.55 -1.49
N SER A 74 -7.66 -10.08 -1.35
CA SER A 74 -6.99 -9.99 -0.06
C SER A 74 -7.69 -9.05 0.94
N MET A 75 -8.54 -8.14 0.46
CA MET A 75 -9.29 -7.19 1.27
C MET A 75 -10.70 -7.68 1.63
N VAL A 76 -11.19 -8.78 1.05
CA VAL A 76 -12.58 -9.24 1.24
C VAL A 76 -12.81 -9.76 2.65
N ASN A 77 -11.89 -10.58 3.20
CA ASN A 77 -12.05 -11.15 4.53
C ASN A 77 -10.71 -11.55 5.16
N ARG A 78 -10.76 -11.93 6.45
CA ARG A 78 -9.58 -12.31 7.25
C ARG A 78 -8.85 -13.55 6.73
N HIS A 79 -9.57 -14.48 6.09
CA HIS A 79 -8.96 -15.67 5.52
C HIS A 79 -8.11 -15.28 4.30
N PHE A 80 -8.70 -14.60 3.31
CA PHE A 80 -7.98 -14.20 2.11
C PHE A 80 -6.89 -13.16 2.38
N HIS A 81 -7.05 -12.28 3.37
CA HIS A 81 -5.98 -11.40 3.82
C HIS A 81 -4.73 -12.15 4.29
N ARG A 82 -4.89 -13.40 4.78
CA ARG A 82 -3.78 -14.23 5.27
C ARG A 82 -3.22 -15.16 4.20
N THR A 83 -4.07 -15.65 3.29
CA THR A 83 -3.70 -16.67 2.31
C THR A 83 -3.31 -16.10 0.94
N VAL A 84 -3.82 -14.92 0.58
CA VAL A 84 -3.51 -14.27 -0.70
C VAL A 84 -2.40 -13.25 -0.48
N ASP A 85 -1.28 -13.45 -1.16
CA ASP A 85 -0.19 -12.48 -1.25
C ASP A 85 -0.09 -11.95 -2.69
N PRO A 86 -0.74 -10.81 -3.01
CA PRO A 86 -0.73 -10.25 -4.36
C PRO A 86 0.69 -9.97 -4.88
N GLN A 87 1.63 -9.63 -3.99
CA GLN A 87 3.00 -9.30 -4.35
C GLN A 87 3.80 -10.53 -4.75
N ARG A 88 3.47 -11.71 -4.22
CA ARG A 88 4.13 -12.96 -4.60
C ARG A 88 3.42 -13.68 -5.74
N MET A 89 2.11 -13.53 -5.85
CA MET A 89 1.29 -14.31 -6.78
C MET A 89 1.18 -13.67 -8.17
N ALA A 90 1.13 -12.34 -8.27
CA ALA A 90 0.98 -11.69 -9.57
C ALA A 90 2.29 -11.61 -10.36
N THR A 91 2.16 -11.59 -11.69
CA THR A 91 3.29 -11.42 -12.60
C THR A 91 3.87 -10.00 -12.49
N LEU A 92 5.14 -9.82 -12.90
CA LEU A 92 5.76 -8.50 -12.97
C LEU A 92 5.02 -7.56 -13.94
N ARG A 93 4.46 -8.12 -15.02
CA ARG A 93 3.72 -7.36 -16.04
C ARG A 93 2.46 -6.73 -15.44
N ASP A 94 1.64 -7.51 -14.75
CA ASP A 94 0.38 -7.03 -14.17
C ASP A 94 0.63 -5.98 -13.09
N LYS A 95 1.67 -6.20 -12.27
CA LYS A 95 2.09 -5.24 -11.25
C LYS A 95 2.53 -3.92 -11.87
N PHE A 96 3.31 -3.98 -12.94
CA PHE A 96 3.77 -2.80 -13.67
C PHE A 96 2.60 -2.05 -14.29
N GLU A 97 1.70 -2.77 -14.97
CA GLU A 97 0.53 -2.17 -15.61
C GLU A 97 -0.38 -1.47 -14.60
N LEU A 98 -0.68 -2.11 -13.47
CA LEU A 98 -1.52 -1.51 -12.43
C LEU A 98 -0.90 -0.23 -11.87
N VAL A 99 0.41 -0.22 -11.62
CA VAL A 99 1.11 0.93 -11.04
C VAL A 99 1.15 2.11 -12.00
N MET A 100 1.41 1.85 -13.28
CA MET A 100 1.35 2.85 -14.34
C MET A 100 -0.05 3.45 -14.45
N ARG A 101 -1.08 2.58 -14.47
CA ARG A 101 -2.49 2.98 -14.50
C ARG A 101 -2.86 3.79 -13.27
N ALA A 102 -2.46 3.35 -12.08
CA ALA A 102 -2.75 4.07 -10.84
C ALA A 102 -2.12 5.47 -10.85
N ALA A 103 -0.85 5.60 -11.22
CA ALA A 103 -0.19 6.91 -11.29
C ALA A 103 -0.86 7.85 -12.31
N LYS A 104 -1.32 7.30 -13.44
CA LYS A 104 -1.88 8.07 -14.55
C LYS A 104 -3.36 8.42 -14.35
N ASP A 105 -4.18 7.44 -14.00
CA ASP A 105 -5.63 7.53 -14.14
C ASP A 105 -6.35 7.82 -12.82
N PHE A 106 -5.68 7.71 -11.68
CA PHE A 106 -6.32 7.83 -10.37
C PHE A 106 -6.18 9.25 -9.81
N PRO A 107 -7.26 10.05 -9.71
CA PRO A 107 -7.17 11.47 -9.36
C PRO A 107 -6.59 11.76 -7.97
N GLN A 108 -6.69 10.79 -7.05
CA GLN A 108 -6.08 10.90 -5.72
C GLN A 108 -4.54 10.96 -5.75
N HIS A 109 -3.91 10.61 -6.87
CA HIS A 109 -2.46 10.64 -7.03
C HIS A 109 -1.97 11.89 -7.77
N TRP A 110 -2.87 12.67 -8.35
CA TRP A 110 -2.52 13.88 -9.06
C TRP A 110 -2.17 15.02 -8.11
N ALA A 111 -1.22 15.84 -8.55
CA ALA A 111 -0.92 17.11 -7.90
C ALA A 111 -2.18 17.98 -7.85
N SER A 112 -2.32 18.78 -6.79
CA SER A 112 -3.36 19.81 -6.73
C SER A 112 -2.71 21.16 -6.52
N GLU A 113 -3.10 22.12 -7.36
CA GLU A 113 -2.63 23.52 -7.31
C GLU A 113 -3.67 24.46 -6.68
N LYS A 114 -4.74 23.91 -6.10
CA LYS A 114 -5.76 24.74 -5.44
C LYS A 114 -5.07 25.51 -4.30
N LYS A 115 -5.26 26.84 -4.27
CA LYS A 115 -4.58 27.77 -3.34
C LYS A 115 -4.58 27.38 -1.86
N LYS A 116 -5.55 26.57 -1.40
CA LYS A 116 -5.64 26.09 -0.02
C LYS A 116 -5.04 24.70 0.22
N ASP A 117 -4.81 23.92 -0.85
CA ASP A 117 -4.43 22.50 -0.81
C ASP A 117 -3.31 22.22 -1.84
N GLN A 118 -2.24 23.02 -1.84
CA GLN A 118 -1.09 22.76 -2.71
C GLN A 118 -0.44 21.45 -2.26
N ARG A 119 -0.75 20.36 -2.96
CA ARG A 119 -0.25 19.03 -2.65
C ARG A 119 0.56 18.52 -3.83
N PRO A 120 1.80 18.06 -3.59
CA PRO A 120 2.56 17.42 -4.63
C PRO A 120 1.90 16.08 -4.98
N GLY A 121 1.92 15.72 -6.26
CA GLY A 121 1.36 14.44 -6.73
C GLY A 121 2.13 13.26 -6.16
N ASN A 122 1.45 12.13 -5.97
CA ASN A 122 2.10 10.90 -5.56
C ASN A 122 2.95 10.33 -6.70
N LEU A 123 3.90 9.46 -6.34
CA LEU A 123 4.89 8.91 -7.23
C LEU A 123 4.87 7.37 -7.15
N GLU A 124 5.12 6.74 -8.28
CA GLU A 124 5.16 5.29 -8.39
C GLU A 124 6.52 4.70 -8.00
N CYS A 125 6.50 3.59 -7.27
CA CYS A 125 7.67 2.77 -6.97
C CYS A 125 7.58 1.47 -7.77
N TYR A 126 8.55 1.25 -8.67
CA TYR A 126 8.60 0.06 -9.53
C TYR A 126 9.25 -1.15 -8.83
N TRP A 127 9.77 -0.98 -7.62
CA TRP A 127 10.33 -2.08 -6.83
C TRP A 127 9.27 -2.80 -6.00
N CYS A 128 8.42 -2.05 -5.28
CA CYS A 128 7.30 -2.63 -4.50
C CYS A 128 5.95 -2.49 -5.17
N PHE A 129 5.90 -1.92 -6.38
CA PHE A 129 4.69 -1.76 -7.17
C PHE A 129 3.55 -1.06 -6.42
N ARG A 130 3.87 0.11 -5.84
CA ARG A 130 2.91 0.96 -5.10
C ARG A 130 3.11 2.43 -5.46
N VAL A 131 2.01 3.18 -5.43
CA VAL A 131 2.03 4.64 -5.51
C VAL A 131 2.12 5.22 -4.09
N ARG A 132 3.08 6.10 -3.85
CA ARG A 132 3.42 6.65 -2.53
C ARG A 132 3.58 8.15 -2.59
N SER A 133 3.46 8.81 -1.45
CA SER A 133 3.67 10.23 -1.35
C SER A 133 5.16 10.59 -1.58
N PRO A 134 5.47 11.82 -2.04
CA PRO A 134 6.84 12.22 -2.40
C PRO A 134 7.87 12.11 -1.28
N GLN A 135 7.45 12.15 -0.01
CA GLN A 135 8.33 11.98 1.15
C GLN A 135 9.06 10.62 1.15
N HIS A 136 8.53 9.63 0.45
CA HIS A 136 9.10 8.30 0.36
C HIS A 136 10.13 8.14 -0.76
N PHE A 137 10.46 9.21 -1.48
CA PHE A 137 11.35 9.18 -2.63
C PHE A 137 12.51 10.15 -2.45
N ASP A 138 13.69 9.66 -2.78
CA ASP A 138 14.90 10.46 -2.85
C ASP A 138 14.86 11.38 -4.08
N VAL A 139 15.24 12.64 -3.89
CA VAL A 139 15.47 13.60 -4.97
C VAL A 139 16.65 13.16 -5.83
N LEU A 140 17.69 12.61 -5.20
CA LEU A 140 18.96 12.23 -5.80
C LEU A 140 19.04 10.73 -6.09
N GLN A 141 17.90 10.10 -6.32
CA GLN A 141 17.85 8.67 -6.60
C GLN A 141 18.78 8.28 -7.76
N ALA A 142 19.64 7.28 -7.54
CA ALA A 142 20.44 6.68 -8.59
C ALA A 142 19.57 6.21 -9.77
N ASN A 143 20.05 6.48 -10.98
CA ASN A 143 19.39 6.11 -12.23
C ASN A 143 19.95 4.82 -12.86
N THR A 144 21.04 4.30 -12.33
CA THR A 144 21.71 3.07 -12.76
C THR A 144 22.33 2.36 -11.56
N ALA A 145 22.56 1.05 -11.69
CA ALA A 145 23.29 0.25 -10.71
C ALA A 145 23.94 -0.97 -11.38
N TYR A 146 25.04 -1.45 -10.80
CA TYR A 146 25.71 -2.67 -11.25
C TYR A 146 25.16 -3.89 -10.53
N PHE A 147 24.93 -4.95 -11.30
CA PHE A 147 24.51 -6.25 -10.77
C PHE A 147 25.47 -7.34 -11.24
N ASP A 148 25.87 -8.20 -10.31
CA ASP A 148 26.67 -9.38 -10.64
C ASP A 148 25.84 -10.41 -11.45
N PRO A 149 26.46 -11.44 -12.04
CA PRO A 149 25.74 -12.50 -12.76
C PRO A 149 24.70 -13.25 -11.91
N GLN A 150 24.78 -13.16 -10.58
CA GLN A 150 23.82 -13.73 -9.63
C GLN A 150 22.68 -12.76 -9.28
N GLY A 151 22.69 -11.54 -9.82
CA GLY A 151 21.68 -10.52 -9.60
C GLY A 151 21.81 -9.76 -8.28
N ARG A 152 22.99 -9.79 -7.64
CA ARG A 152 23.28 -9.01 -6.43
C ARG A 152 23.85 -7.66 -6.81
N LEU A 153 23.51 -6.64 -6.03
CA LEU A 153 24.01 -5.28 -6.22
C LEU A 153 25.51 -5.21 -5.92
N VAL A 154 26.26 -4.55 -6.80
CA VAL A 154 27.71 -4.33 -6.68
C VAL A 154 27.99 -2.83 -6.62
N SER A 155 28.97 -2.44 -5.81
CA SER A 155 29.46 -1.06 -5.79
C SER A 155 30.11 -0.72 -7.14
N GLU A 156 29.90 0.50 -7.64
CA GLU A 156 30.52 0.95 -8.89
C GLU A 156 32.06 0.84 -8.86
N GLN A 157 32.67 1.00 -7.69
CA GLN A 157 34.13 0.88 -7.52
C GLN A 157 34.63 -0.56 -7.60
N GLU A 158 33.76 -1.54 -7.35
CA GLU A 158 34.07 -2.97 -7.31
C GLU A 158 33.56 -3.71 -8.55
N ALA A 159 32.91 -2.98 -9.47
CA ALA A 159 32.27 -3.57 -10.64
C ALA A 159 33.30 -4.23 -11.56
N GLY A 160 33.14 -5.55 -11.73
CA GLY A 160 33.94 -6.36 -12.62
C GLY A 160 33.42 -6.34 -14.06
N PRO A 161 34.19 -6.89 -15.02
CA PRO A 161 33.81 -6.93 -16.43
C PRO A 161 32.57 -7.78 -16.74
N GLN A 162 32.16 -8.67 -15.82
CA GLN A 162 30.96 -9.51 -15.95
C GLN A 162 29.71 -8.87 -15.34
N ASP A 163 29.87 -7.75 -14.63
CA ASP A 163 28.78 -7.08 -13.97
C ASP A 163 28.00 -6.22 -14.96
N ARG A 164 26.68 -6.24 -14.82
CA ARG A 164 25.79 -5.57 -15.74
C ARG A 164 25.34 -4.24 -15.15
N LEU A 165 25.59 -3.15 -15.88
CA LEU A 165 24.96 -1.87 -15.61
C LEU A 165 23.48 -1.91 -16.02
N VAL A 166 22.58 -1.72 -15.06
CA VAL A 166 21.13 -1.77 -15.26
C VAL A 166 20.53 -0.40 -14.97
N PRO A 167 19.70 0.17 -15.88
CA PRO A 167 18.96 1.39 -15.61
C PRO A 167 17.87 1.13 -14.57
N LEU A 168 17.84 1.98 -13.54
CA LEU A 168 16.85 1.91 -12.47
C LEU A 168 15.67 2.83 -12.77
N ARG A 169 14.46 2.29 -12.64
CA ARG A 169 13.24 3.10 -12.56
C ARG A 169 13.08 3.67 -11.16
N ARG A 170 12.09 4.54 -10.96
CA ARG A 170 11.80 5.13 -9.65
C ARG A 170 11.53 4.06 -8.57
N PHE A 171 12.15 4.19 -7.40
CA PHE A 171 11.92 3.34 -6.25
C PHE A 171 11.80 4.20 -4.99
N CYS A 172 11.03 3.72 -4.01
CA CYS A 172 10.96 4.41 -2.73
C CYS A 172 12.21 4.10 -1.89
N ILE A 173 12.55 5.03 -1.00
CA ILE A 173 13.71 4.95 -0.10
C ILE A 173 13.75 3.60 0.63
N GLY A 174 12.61 3.16 1.15
CA GLY A 174 12.51 1.87 1.85
C GLY A 174 12.82 0.65 0.97
N CYS A 175 12.55 0.71 -0.34
CA CYS A 175 12.98 -0.34 -1.26
C CYS A 175 14.47 -0.24 -1.57
N GLY A 176 14.98 0.97 -1.79
CA GLY A 176 16.40 1.21 -2.02
C GLY A 176 17.27 0.70 -0.86
N VAL A 177 16.91 1.02 0.38
CA VAL A 177 17.61 0.54 1.59
C VAL A 177 17.57 -0.99 1.72
N LYS A 178 16.45 -1.62 1.37
CA LYS A 178 16.34 -3.10 1.42
C LYS A 178 17.17 -3.77 0.34
N ALA A 179 17.25 -3.16 -0.84
CA ALA A 179 18.02 -3.64 -1.98
C ALA A 179 19.51 -3.30 -1.90
N GLY A 180 19.93 -2.44 -0.97
CA GLY A 180 21.30 -1.94 -0.84
C GLY A 180 21.64 -0.76 -1.76
N LEU A 181 20.65 -0.17 -2.44
CA LEU A 181 20.82 0.98 -3.34
C LEU A 181 21.05 2.31 -2.60
N HIS A 182 20.84 2.33 -1.29
CA HIS A 182 21.25 3.42 -0.41
C HIS A 182 22.25 2.87 0.58
N ALA A 183 23.41 3.51 0.66
CA ALA A 183 24.48 3.14 1.57
C ALA A 183 24.20 3.68 2.99
N PRO A 184 24.76 3.01 4.02
CA PRO A 184 24.98 3.61 5.34
C PRO A 184 25.51 5.04 5.23
N SER A 185 24.94 5.95 6.03
CA SER A 185 25.34 7.36 6.09
C SER A 185 25.00 8.23 4.88
N ASP A 186 24.28 7.69 3.88
CA ASP A 186 23.71 8.52 2.81
C ASP A 186 22.79 9.60 3.38
N CYS A 187 23.00 10.83 2.92
CA CYS A 187 22.10 11.95 3.17
C CYS A 187 20.98 11.92 2.12
N ILE A 188 19.86 11.28 2.47
CA ILE A 188 18.71 11.18 1.57
C ILE A 188 17.89 12.45 1.69
N VAL A 189 17.72 13.17 0.59
CA VAL A 189 16.86 14.35 0.53
C VAL A 189 15.53 13.93 -0.06
N THR A 190 14.46 13.99 0.73
CA THR A 190 13.14 13.65 0.23
C THR A 190 12.64 14.72 -0.75
N ARG A 191 11.71 14.35 -1.63
CA ARG A 191 11.12 15.29 -2.60
C ARG A 191 10.26 16.41 -1.99
N THR A 192 10.09 16.43 -0.67
CA THR A 192 9.50 17.55 0.08
C THR A 192 10.53 18.35 0.86
N VAL A 193 11.82 18.22 0.53
CA VAL A 193 12.94 18.95 1.16
C VAL A 193 13.11 18.61 2.65
N SER A 194 12.79 17.37 3.04
CA SER A 194 13.17 16.84 4.36
C SER A 194 14.46 16.03 4.22
N ARG A 195 15.38 16.12 5.18
CA ARG A 195 16.63 15.34 5.17
C ARG A 195 16.51 14.11 6.06
N LEU A 196 16.98 12.97 5.57
CA LEU A 196 17.05 11.72 6.31
C LEU A 196 18.51 11.27 6.38
N LEU A 197 18.95 10.87 7.57
CA LEU A 197 20.25 10.24 7.78
C LEU A 197 20.04 8.75 8.05
N PHE A 198 20.59 7.89 7.20
CA PHE A 198 20.58 6.45 7.42
C PHE A 198 21.73 6.05 8.36
N LYS A 199 21.43 5.75 9.63
CA LYS A 199 22.43 5.27 10.60
C LYS A 199 22.37 3.74 10.72
N LEU A 200 23.52 3.07 10.60
CA LEU A 200 23.66 1.67 11.01
C LEU A 200 23.74 1.62 12.55
N SER A 201 22.70 1.10 13.20
CA SER A 201 22.84 0.55 14.56
C SER A 201 23.21 -0.93 14.45
N THR A 202 24.25 -1.35 15.16
CA THR A 202 24.87 -2.69 15.14
C THR A 202 23.99 -3.83 15.69
N ALA A 203 22.71 -3.60 15.93
CA ALA A 203 21.74 -4.65 16.23
C ALA A 203 20.61 -4.58 15.20
N ALA A 204 20.25 -5.74 14.64
CA ALA A 204 19.32 -5.95 13.54
C ALA A 204 17.95 -5.24 13.70
N GLN A 205 17.91 -3.93 13.48
CA GLN A 205 16.70 -3.14 13.27
C GLN A 205 17.11 -1.86 12.52
N LYS A 206 17.03 -1.90 11.18
CA LYS A 206 17.30 -0.74 10.31
C LYS A 206 16.18 0.28 10.51
N GLU A 207 16.33 1.20 11.46
CA GLU A 207 15.38 2.28 11.69
C GLU A 207 15.74 3.52 10.87
N VAL A 208 14.77 4.00 10.09
CA VAL A 208 14.83 5.31 9.43
C VAL A 208 14.44 6.35 10.47
N VAL A 209 15.38 7.18 10.89
CA VAL A 209 15.12 8.25 11.87
C VAL A 209 14.81 9.55 11.12
N TRP A 210 13.65 10.14 11.42
CA TRP A 210 13.23 11.45 10.92
C TRP A 210 13.93 12.54 11.74
N LEU A 211 14.55 13.52 11.08
CA LEU A 211 15.10 14.73 11.70
C LEU A 211 14.29 15.95 11.27
#